data_AF-A0A812ANK3-F1
#
_entry.id   AF-A0A812ANK3-F1
#
_cell.length_a   1.000
_cell.length_b   1.000
_cell.length_c   1.000
_cell.angle_alpha   90.00
_cell.angle_beta   90.00
_cell.angle_gamma   90.00
#
_symmetry.space_group_name_H-M   'P 1'
#
loop_
_entity.id
_entity.type
_entity.pdbx_description
1 polymer ?
#
loop_
_entity_poly.entity_id
_entity_poly.type
_entity_poly.pdbx_seq_one_letter_code
_entity_poly.pdbx_strand_id
1 'polypeptide(L)'
;MGSIGVSGETLCLSQLMVPLTISSTCHVCSASCAYGFQRRKVKCPRSRQCDLSKRPSETQRCHEKPCPSKWVTGAWSKCTKTCGTGDQIRLVQCVDISTRQPTNRCKKAEKPIIRKKCQTQHCPRIKKTEYNWSIYLSIYLSIYLSIYCFLFSINKSIYLSIYLSIYLSIY
;
A
#
# COMPACT_ATOMS: atom_id res chain seq x y z
N MET A 1 -20.92 22.27 14.66
CA MET A 1 -21.59 22.43 13.35
C MET A 1 -21.86 21.03 12.82
N GLY A 2 -23.06 20.49 12.72
CA GLY A 2 -24.40 21.05 12.55
C GLY A 2 -25.09 20.09 11.56
N SER A 3 -25.58 18.96 12.06
CA SER A 3 -26.21 17.90 11.27
C SER A 3 -27.58 18.39 10.79
N ILE A 4 -27.64 18.99 9.60
CA ILE A 4 -28.90 19.41 8.99
C ILE A 4 -29.51 18.20 8.31
N GLY A 5 -30.57 17.67 8.92
CA GLY A 5 -31.45 16.68 8.30
C GLY A 5 -32.06 17.26 7.03
N VAL A 6 -31.73 16.66 5.89
CA VAL A 6 -32.30 17.06 4.61
C VAL A 6 -33.49 16.14 4.35
N SER A 7 -34.71 16.61 4.62
CA SER A 7 -35.92 16.05 4.00
C SER A 7 -35.88 16.41 2.51
N GLY A 8 -34.99 15.75 1.78
CA GLY A 8 -34.56 16.16 0.44
C GLY A 8 -35.43 15.55 -0.65
N GLU A 9 -36.53 16.21 -1.01
CA GLU A 9 -37.13 16.01 -2.33
C GLU A 9 -36.36 16.87 -3.34
N THR A 10 -35.79 16.27 -4.39
CA THR A 10 -35.01 16.98 -5.43
C THR A 10 -35.84 17.11 -6.71
N LEU A 11 -35.74 18.23 -7.42
CA LEU A 11 -36.40 18.47 -8.70
C LEU A 11 -35.80 17.57 -9.80
N CYS A 12 -36.65 16.82 -10.49
CA CYS A 12 -36.22 15.97 -11.61
C CYS A 12 -36.05 16.78 -12.90
N LEU A 13 -35.01 16.49 -13.70
CA LEU A 13 -34.90 16.99 -15.08
C LEU A 13 -36.04 16.40 -15.92
N SER A 14 -36.97 17.24 -16.36
CA SER A 14 -38.16 16.81 -17.10
C SER A 14 -37.86 16.65 -18.59
N GLN A 15 -37.89 15.43 -19.10
CA GLN A 15 -38.19 15.18 -20.52
C GLN A 15 -39.69 14.87 -20.65
N LEU A 16 -40.40 15.77 -21.33
CA LEU A 16 -41.83 15.63 -21.64
C LEU A 16 -42.01 14.51 -22.66
N MET A 17 -42.47 13.35 -22.21
CA MET A 17 -43.05 12.32 -23.07
C MET A 17 -44.55 12.21 -22.74
N VAL A 18 -45.37 12.65 -23.70
CA VAL A 18 -46.84 12.55 -23.81
C VAL A 18 -47.42 11.24 -23.22
N PRO A 19 -48.70 11.16 -22.77
CA PRO A 19 -49.51 12.07 -21.96
C PRO A 19 -49.45 11.60 -20.49
N LEU A 20 -48.24 11.46 -19.94
CA LEU A 20 -48.01 11.08 -18.55
C LEU A 20 -47.27 12.19 -17.82
N THR A 21 -47.70 12.51 -16.61
CA THR A 21 -47.04 13.53 -15.78
C THR A 21 -46.15 12.84 -14.76
N ILE A 22 -44.88 13.18 -14.79
CA ILE A 22 -43.90 12.77 -13.78
C ILE A 22 -44.08 13.72 -12.60
N SER A 23 -44.14 13.21 -11.36
CA SER A 23 -44.09 14.06 -10.17
C SER A 23 -42.90 15.01 -10.25
N SER A 24 -43.09 16.29 -9.96
CA SER A 24 -42.01 17.29 -9.92
C SER A 24 -40.94 16.95 -8.88
N THR A 25 -41.27 16.05 -7.95
CA THR A 25 -40.41 15.59 -6.86
C THR A 25 -39.92 14.16 -7.10
N CYS A 26 -38.60 14.00 -7.11
CA CYS A 26 -37.92 12.71 -7.16
C CYS A 26 -37.29 12.38 -5.81
N HIS A 27 -37.24 11.09 -5.47
CA HIS A 27 -36.53 10.63 -4.27
C HIS A 27 -35.02 10.80 -4.44
N VAL A 28 -34.31 11.10 -3.34
CA VAL A 28 -32.84 11.14 -3.29
C VAL A 28 -32.25 9.89 -3.92
N CYS A 29 -31.18 10.06 -4.70
CA CYS A 29 -30.46 8.96 -5.29
C CYS A 29 -30.00 7.96 -4.22
N SER A 30 -30.13 6.66 -4.49
CA SER A 30 -29.72 5.60 -3.57
C SER A 30 -28.22 5.60 -3.24
N ALA A 31 -27.40 6.26 -4.06
CA ALA A 31 -25.97 6.38 -3.88
C ALA A 31 -25.54 7.84 -4.05
N SER A 32 -24.60 8.30 -3.21
CA SER A 32 -24.07 9.66 -3.28
C SER A 32 -22.98 9.84 -4.34
N CYS A 33 -22.43 8.75 -4.88
CA CYS A 33 -21.38 8.73 -5.90
C CYS A 33 -21.42 7.41 -6.67
N ALA A 34 -20.61 7.29 -7.73
CA ALA A 34 -20.71 6.22 -8.73
C ALA A 34 -22.13 6.21 -9.33
N TYR A 35 -22.71 5.04 -9.57
CA TYR A 35 -24.08 4.92 -10.05
C TYR A 35 -25.03 4.60 -8.90
N GLY A 36 -26.23 5.17 -8.95
CA GLY A 36 -27.34 4.86 -8.05
C GLY A 36 -28.65 4.82 -8.81
N PHE A 37 -29.74 4.63 -8.06
CA PHE A 37 -31.10 4.63 -8.60
C PHE A 37 -31.98 5.57 -7.79
N GLN A 38 -32.82 6.33 -8.49
CA GLN A 38 -33.84 7.18 -7.91
C GLN A 38 -35.23 6.69 -8.35
N ARG A 39 -36.21 6.83 -7.45
CA ARG A 39 -37.60 6.50 -7.74
C ARG A 39 -38.41 7.77 -7.97
N ARG A 40 -39.31 7.72 -8.94
CA ARG A 40 -40.25 8.80 -9.27
C ARG A 40 -41.66 8.26 -9.28
N LYS A 41 -42.61 9.06 -8.79
CA LYS A 41 -44.04 8.73 -8.85
C LYS A 41 -44.57 9.09 -10.23
N VAL A 42 -45.10 8.09 -10.95
CA VAL A 42 -45.72 8.26 -12.27
C VAL A 42 -47.23 8.29 -12.09
N LYS A 43 -47.87 9.39 -12.51
CA LYS A 43 -49.32 9.55 -12.42
C LYS A 43 -49.90 9.95 -13.77
N CYS A 44 -51.15 9.57 -14.01
CA CYS A 44 -51.88 10.00 -15.18
C CYS A 44 -52.48 11.39 -14.95
N PRO A 45 -52.31 12.33 -15.91
CA PRO A 45 -52.79 13.71 -15.76
C PRO A 45 -54.31 13.83 -15.63
N ARG A 46 -55.07 12.88 -16.19
CA ARG A 46 -56.53 12.76 -16.00
C ARG A 46 -56.91 11.32 -15.70
N SER A 47 -57.91 11.15 -14.84
CA SER A 47 -58.34 9.90 -14.18
C SER A 47 -58.55 8.73 -15.16
N ARG A 48 -57.45 8.06 -15.54
CA ARG A 48 -57.35 6.85 -16.39
C ARG A 48 -57.35 7.02 -17.93
N GLN A 49 -57.24 8.25 -18.47
CA GLN A 49 -57.06 8.48 -19.91
C GLN A 49 -55.57 8.59 -20.27
N CYS A 50 -54.81 7.55 -20.00
CA CYS A 50 -53.38 7.47 -20.27
C CYS A 50 -53.06 6.06 -20.78
N ASP A 51 -52.26 5.96 -21.84
CA ASP A 51 -51.82 4.67 -22.34
C ASP A 51 -50.79 4.07 -21.37
N LEU A 52 -51.19 3.04 -20.63
CA LEU A 52 -50.34 2.35 -19.67
C LEU A 52 -49.18 1.61 -20.35
N SER A 53 -49.30 1.29 -21.64
CA SER A 53 -48.24 0.67 -22.43
C SER A 53 -47.04 1.61 -22.63
N LYS A 54 -47.28 2.92 -22.50
CA LYS A 54 -46.26 3.97 -22.56
C LYS A 54 -45.83 4.46 -21.18
N ARG A 55 -46.15 3.73 -20.10
CA ARG A 55 -45.77 4.09 -18.73
C ARG A 55 -44.25 4.10 -18.60
N PRO A 56 -43.63 5.26 -18.30
CA PRO A 56 -42.20 5.35 -18.22
C PRO A 56 -41.72 4.75 -16.89
N SER A 57 -40.49 4.22 -16.86
CA SER A 57 -39.98 3.48 -15.70
C SER A 57 -39.98 4.32 -14.42
N GLU A 58 -40.57 3.80 -13.35
CA GLU A 58 -40.59 4.48 -12.03
C GLU A 58 -39.20 4.58 -11.39
N THR A 59 -38.23 3.81 -11.89
CA THR A 59 -36.83 3.85 -11.44
C THR A 59 -35.95 4.37 -12.58
N GLN A 60 -35.07 5.31 -12.25
CA GLN A 60 -34.09 5.89 -13.18
C GLN A 60 -32.69 5.83 -12.56
N ARG A 61 -31.66 5.59 -13.38
CA ARG A 61 -30.26 5.73 -12.95
C ARG A 61 -29.94 7.18 -12.63
N CYS A 62 -29.18 7.39 -11.57
CA CYS A 62 -28.71 8.71 -11.13
C CYS A 62 -27.23 8.63 -10.76
N HIS A 63 -26.54 9.77 -10.82
CA HIS A 63 -25.11 9.96 -10.58
C HIS A 63 -24.17 9.30 -11.61
N GLU A 64 -23.18 10.06 -12.08
CA GLU A 64 -22.14 9.63 -13.04
C GLU A 64 -20.71 9.91 -12.56
N LYS A 65 -20.55 10.65 -11.46
CA LYS A 65 -19.21 11.02 -10.96
C LYS A 65 -18.59 9.86 -10.17
N PRO A 66 -17.30 9.57 -10.38
CA PRO A 66 -16.61 8.52 -9.62
C PRO A 66 -16.59 8.86 -8.13
N CYS A 67 -16.70 7.82 -7.30
CA CYS A 67 -16.60 7.99 -5.85
C CYS A 67 -15.22 8.52 -5.43
N PRO A 68 -15.15 9.34 -4.36
CA PRO A 68 -13.89 9.80 -3.84
C PRO A 68 -13.04 8.61 -3.35
N SER A 69 -11.73 8.78 -3.42
CA SER A 69 -10.76 7.81 -2.93
C SER A 69 -10.16 8.28 -1.62
N LYS A 70 -9.82 7.35 -0.72
CA LYS A 70 -9.23 7.66 0.60
C LYS A 70 -7.98 6.84 0.87
N TRP A 71 -7.06 7.44 1.63
CA TRP A 71 -5.93 6.69 2.19
C TRP A 71 -6.40 5.83 3.35
N VAL A 72 -6.07 4.55 3.32
CA VAL A 72 -6.26 3.61 4.43
C VAL A 72 -4.90 3.15 4.93
N THR A 73 -4.77 3.04 6.25
CA THR A 73 -3.52 2.65 6.92
C THR A 73 -3.71 1.36 7.70
N GLY A 74 -2.77 0.43 7.57
CA GLY A 74 -2.68 -0.75 8.42
C GLY A 74 -2.06 -0.45 9.79
N ALA A 75 -1.97 -1.49 10.62
CA ALA A 75 -1.25 -1.43 11.88
C ALA A 75 0.27 -1.19 11.66
N TRP A 76 0.91 -0.59 12.65
CA TRP A 76 2.38 -0.47 12.68
C TRP A 76 3.01 -1.83 12.95
N SER A 77 4.11 -2.12 12.25
CA SER A 77 4.95 -3.29 12.49
C SER A 77 5.58 -3.24 13.88
N LYS A 78 6.15 -4.36 14.32
CA LYS A 78 7.10 -4.36 15.44
C LYS A 78 8.30 -3.44 15.12
N CYS A 79 8.94 -2.93 16.16
CA CYS A 79 10.14 -2.11 16.02
C CYS A 79 11.27 -2.96 15.41
N THR A 80 12.02 -2.41 14.45
CA THR A 80 13.11 -3.13 13.78
C THR A 80 14.24 -3.55 14.72
N LYS A 81 14.38 -2.86 15.87
CA LYS A 81 15.34 -3.20 16.91
C LYS A 81 14.62 -3.61 18.18
N THR A 82 15.21 -4.55 18.90
CA THR A 82 14.80 -4.95 20.25
C THR A 82 15.40 -4.05 21.33
N CYS A 83 16.41 -3.24 20.99
CA CYS A 83 17.01 -2.24 21.87
C CYS A 83 17.42 -0.97 21.09
N GLY A 84 17.47 0.17 21.77
CA GLY A 84 17.80 1.47 21.21
C GLY A 84 16.72 2.06 20.30
N THR A 85 17.15 2.91 19.37
CA THR A 85 16.24 3.55 18.39
C THR A 85 16.15 2.72 17.11
N GLY A 86 14.94 2.29 16.77
CA GLY A 86 14.61 1.58 15.54
C GLY A 86 13.54 2.31 14.73
N ASP A 87 12.97 1.59 13.76
CA ASP A 87 11.85 2.06 12.95
C ASP A 87 10.66 1.10 13.06
N GLN A 88 9.46 1.63 12.85
CA GLN A 88 8.25 0.86 12.55
C GLN A 88 7.73 1.27 11.18
N ILE A 89 7.14 0.30 10.48
CA ILE A 89 6.59 0.48 9.14
C ILE A 89 5.11 0.09 9.17
N ARG A 90 4.26 0.75 8.39
CA ARG A 90 2.86 0.35 8.20
C ARG A 90 2.49 0.31 6.72
N LEU A 91 1.48 -0.47 6.39
CA LEU A 91 0.87 -0.42 5.07
C LEU A 91 0.08 0.89 4.91
N VAL A 92 0.23 1.55 3.76
CA VAL A 92 -0.55 2.73 3.38
C VAL A 92 -1.03 2.52 1.95
N GLN A 93 -2.34 2.46 1.75
CA GLN A 93 -2.94 2.17 0.46
C GLN A 93 -4.03 3.20 0.14
N CYS A 94 -4.06 3.67 -1.10
CA CYS A 94 -5.16 4.49 -1.59
C CYS A 94 -6.23 3.54 -2.14
N VAL A 95 -7.46 3.69 -1.66
CA VAL A 95 -8.59 2.85 -2.07
C VAL A 95 -9.79 3.69 -2.51
N ASP A 96 -10.55 3.17 -3.46
CA ASP A 96 -11.87 3.69 -3.80
C ASP A 96 -12.86 3.36 -2.68
N ILE A 97 -13.67 4.33 -2.24
CA ILE A 97 -14.62 4.13 -1.14
C ILE A 97 -15.75 3.16 -1.52
N SER A 98 -16.14 3.12 -2.79
CA SER A 98 -17.23 2.27 -3.29
C SER A 98 -16.79 0.83 -3.48
N THR A 99 -15.69 0.58 -4.20
CA THR A 99 -15.24 -0.78 -4.53
C THR A 99 -14.27 -1.35 -3.50
N ARG A 100 -13.70 -0.51 -2.61
CA ARG A 100 -12.60 -0.86 -1.69
C ARG A 100 -11.34 -1.39 -2.41
N GLN A 101 -11.23 -1.17 -3.71
CA GLN A 101 -10.09 -1.62 -4.51
C GLN A 101 -8.95 -0.59 -4.49
N PRO A 102 -7.69 -1.03 -4.73
CA PRO A 102 -6.55 -0.13 -4.87
C PRO A 102 -6.76 0.88 -6.00
N THR A 103 -6.36 2.13 -5.77
CA THR A 103 -6.41 3.19 -6.78
C THR A 103 -5.30 4.22 -6.54
N ASN A 104 -5.11 5.16 -7.46
CA ASN A 104 -4.11 6.23 -7.40
C ASN A 104 -4.72 7.65 -7.31
N ARG A 105 -6.05 7.75 -7.17
CA ARG A 105 -6.80 9.02 -7.18
C ARG A 105 -6.80 9.80 -5.87
N CYS A 106 -6.11 9.32 -4.83
CA CYS A 106 -5.99 10.03 -3.57
C CYS A 106 -5.03 11.22 -3.69
N LYS A 107 -5.29 12.29 -2.94
CA LYS A 107 -4.41 13.46 -2.88
C LYS A 107 -3.06 13.07 -2.26
N LYS A 108 -1.95 13.38 -2.94
CA LYS A 108 -0.59 13.07 -2.48
C LYS A 108 -0.22 13.80 -1.19
N ALA A 109 -0.69 15.05 -1.03
CA ALA A 109 -0.44 15.85 0.17
C ALA A 109 -1.01 15.23 1.45
N GLU A 110 -2.07 14.43 1.32
CA GLU A 110 -2.73 13.75 2.43
C GLU A 110 -2.16 12.34 2.67
N LYS A 111 -1.11 11.93 1.94
CA LYS A 111 -0.54 10.59 2.05
C LYS A 111 0.06 10.38 3.45
N PRO A 112 -0.43 9.39 4.22
CA PRO A 112 0.11 9.11 5.55
C PRO A 112 1.56 8.64 5.52
N ILE A 113 2.32 8.92 6.58
CA ILE A 113 3.70 8.42 6.73
C ILE A 113 3.74 6.88 6.78
N ILE A 114 4.72 6.29 6.09
CA ILE A 114 4.90 4.83 6.00
C ILE A 114 5.83 4.32 7.10
N ARG A 115 6.78 5.15 7.54
CA ARG A 115 7.83 4.81 8.51
C ARG A 115 7.81 5.82 9.66
N LYS A 116 7.96 5.35 10.90
CA LYS A 116 8.16 6.19 12.08
C LYS A 116 9.27 5.63 12.96
N LYS A 117 9.89 6.49 13.78
CA LYS A 117 10.86 6.05 14.79
C LYS A 117 10.15 5.36 15.96
N CYS A 118 10.80 4.34 16.51
CA CYS A 118 10.42 3.69 17.76
C CYS A 118 11.60 3.70 18.72
N GLN A 119 11.31 3.91 19.99
CA GLN A 119 12.28 3.81 21.08
C GLN A 119 12.02 2.51 21.84
N THR A 120 13.08 1.75 22.07
CA THR A 120 13.07 0.53 22.87
C THR A 120 14.07 0.66 24.02
N GLN A 121 14.17 -0.36 24.86
CA GLN A 121 15.11 -0.40 25.97
C GLN A 121 16.55 -0.12 25.52
N HIS A 122 17.38 0.42 26.41
CA HIS A 122 18.78 0.67 26.09
C HIS A 122 19.51 -0.63 25.69
N CYS A 123 20.36 -0.54 24.68
CA CYS A 123 21.12 -1.71 24.25
C CYS A 123 22.17 -2.09 25.28
N PRO A 124 22.33 -3.39 25.58
CA PRO A 124 23.44 -3.85 26.40
C PRO A 124 24.75 -3.46 25.71
N ARG A 125 25.73 -3.00 26.49
CA ARG A 125 27.08 -2.72 25.99
C ARG A 125 27.80 -4.05 25.74
N ILE A 126 27.67 -4.58 24.54
CA ILE A 126 28.51 -5.69 24.10
C ILE A 126 29.86 -5.08 23.71
N LYS A 127 30.90 -5.35 24.52
CA LYS A 127 32.27 -5.02 24.13
C LYS A 127 32.60 -5.85 22.89
N LYS A 128 32.89 -5.20 21.77
CA LYS A 128 33.54 -5.89 20.66
C LYS A 128 34.88 -6.36 21.19
N THR A 129 35.09 -7.67 21.26
CA THR A 129 36.43 -8.22 21.47
C THR A 129 37.24 -7.78 20.26
N GLU A 130 38.18 -6.85 20.47
CA GLU A 130 39.17 -6.53 19.46
C GLU A 130 39.97 -7.80 19.22
N TYR A 131 39.75 -8.43 18.06
CA TYR A 131 40.68 -9.44 17.57
C TYR A 131 42.03 -8.74 17.47
N ASN A 132 43.00 -9.21 18.24
CA ASN A 132 44.31 -8.59 18.23
C ASN A 132 45.01 -8.93 16.91
N TRP A 133 44.93 -8.01 15.94
CA TRP A 133 45.51 -8.20 14.59
C TRP A 133 47.00 -8.52 14.64
N SER A 134 47.72 -8.04 15.65
CA SER A 134 49.13 -8.38 15.85
C SER A 134 49.33 -9.85 16.22
N ILE A 135 48.44 -10.42 17.06
CA ILE A 135 48.46 -11.84 17.40
C ILE A 135 48.09 -12.67 16.17
N TYR A 136 47.03 -12.30 15.45
CA TYR A 136 46.64 -12.99 14.22
C TYR A 136 47.76 -12.99 13.17
N LEU A 137 48.40 -11.84 12.94
CA LEU A 137 49.50 -11.70 11.98
C LEU A 137 50.74 -12.50 12.42
N SER A 138 51.05 -12.51 13.72
CA SER A 138 52.15 -13.31 14.25
C SER A 138 51.94 -14.81 14.10
N ILE A 139 50.72 -15.29 14.32
CA ILE A 139 50.34 -16.70 14.17
C ILE A 139 50.35 -17.08 12.68
N TYR A 140 49.80 -16.23 11.83
CA TYR A 140 49.78 -16.47 10.39
C TYR A 140 51.20 -16.55 9.82
N LEU A 141 52.07 -15.60 10.18
CA LEU A 141 53.44 -15.55 9.69
C LEU A 141 54.27 -16.72 10.21
N SER A 142 54.11 -17.11 11.49
CA SER A 142 54.81 -18.25 12.05
C SER A 142 54.38 -19.57 11.42
N ILE A 143 53.07 -19.77 11.19
CA ILE A 143 52.55 -20.94 10.49
C ILE A 143 53.07 -20.95 9.05
N TYR A 144 53.00 -19.84 8.32
CA TYR A 144 53.47 -19.76 6.94
C TYR A 144 54.96 -20.08 6.80
N LEU A 145 55.82 -19.49 7.65
CA LEU A 145 57.27 -19.77 7.65
C LEU A 145 57.54 -21.23 8.01
N SER A 146 56.82 -21.79 8.99
CA SER A 146 57.02 -23.19 9.39
C SER A 146 56.66 -24.18 8.28
N ILE A 147 55.54 -23.95 7.58
CA ILE A 147 55.12 -24.75 6.41
C ILE A 147 56.14 -24.61 5.27
N TYR A 148 56.60 -23.39 4.99
CA TYR A 148 57.61 -23.13 3.96
C TYR A 148 58.92 -23.88 4.26
N CYS A 149 59.42 -23.78 5.49
CA CYS A 149 60.62 -24.48 5.92
C CYS A 149 60.46 -26.00 5.83
N PHE A 150 59.32 -26.54 6.26
CA PHE A 150 59.04 -27.97 6.21
C PHE A 150 59.00 -28.50 4.76
N LEU A 151 58.35 -27.77 3.85
CA LEU A 151 58.31 -28.13 2.43
C LEU A 151 59.68 -27.99 1.74
N PHE A 152 60.48 -27.00 2.15
CA PHE A 152 61.85 -26.84 1.66
C PHE A 152 62.78 -27.98 2.12
N SER A 153 62.61 -28.47 3.35
CA SER A 153 63.35 -29.62 3.89
C SER A 153 62.96 -30.96 3.24
N ILE A 154 61.76 -31.08 2.67
CA ILE A 154 61.31 -32.30 1.98
C ILE A 154 61.84 -32.37 0.55
N ASN A 155 61.66 -31.32 -0.27
CA ASN A 155 62.30 -31.20 -1.58
C ASN A 155 62.05 -29.82 -2.23
N LYS A 156 63.12 -29.13 -2.66
CA LYS A 156 63.03 -27.80 -3.30
C LYS A 156 62.21 -27.80 -4.61
N SER A 157 62.20 -28.93 -5.32
CA SER A 157 61.42 -29.12 -6.56
C SER A 157 59.91 -29.22 -6.30
N ILE A 158 59.51 -29.84 -5.18
CA ILE A 158 58.10 -30.00 -4.79
C ILE A 158 57.54 -28.67 -4.25
N TYR A 159 58.34 -27.92 -3.50
CA TYR A 159 57.94 -26.59 -3.04
C TYR A 159 57.65 -25.63 -4.21
N LEU A 160 58.53 -25.59 -5.21
CA LEU A 160 58.40 -24.70 -6.37
C LEU A 160 57.20 -25.07 -7.26
N SER A 161 56.89 -26.37 -7.41
CA SER A 161 55.73 -26.82 -8.20
C SER A 161 54.40 -26.53 -7.52
N ILE A 162 54.32 -26.64 -6.18
CA ILE A 162 53.13 -26.26 -5.41
C ILE A 162 52.93 -24.74 -5.44
N TYR A 163 54.01 -23.96 -5.26
CA TYR A 163 53.92 -22.51 -5.32
C TYR A 163 53.47 -21.99 -6.70
N LEU A 164 54.04 -22.56 -7.78
CA LEU A 164 53.68 -22.17 -9.15
C LEU A 164 52.25 -22.57 -9.52
N SER A 165 51.77 -23.72 -9.06
CA SER A 165 50.39 -24.17 -9.31
C SER A 165 49.33 -23.33 -8.58
N ILE A 166 49.62 -22.87 -7.36
CA ILE A 166 48.76 -21.93 -6.63
C ILE A 166 48.75 -20.55 -7.32
N TYR A 167 49.90 -20.08 -7.81
CA TYR A 167 49.98 -18.78 -8.48
C TYR A 167 49.17 -18.73 -9.79
N LEU A 168 49.28 -19.76 -10.64
CA LEU A 168 48.51 -19.87 -11.90
C LEU A 168 47.01 -20.15 -11.73
N SER A 169 46.56 -20.53 -10.52
CA SER A 169 45.13 -20.75 -10.25
C SER A 169 44.42 -19.53 -9.67
N ILE A 170 45.19 -18.54 -9.19
CA ILE A 170 44.68 -17.28 -8.65
C ILE A 170 44.73 -16.14 -9.69
N TYR A 171 45.66 -16.21 -10.65
CA TYR A 171 45.88 -15.23 -11.72
C TYR A 171 45.80 -15.88 -13.09
#